data_AF-A0A935L8W0-F1
#
_entry.id   AF-A0A935L8W0-F1
#
_cell.length_a   1.000
_cell.length_b   1.000
_cell.length_c   1.000
_cell.angle_alpha   90.00
_cell.angle_beta   90.00
_cell.angle_gamma   90.00
#
_symmetry.space_group_name_H-M   'P 1'
#
loop_
_entity.id
_entity.type
_entity.pdbx_description
1 polymer ?
#
loop_
_entity_poly.entity_id
_entity_poly.type
_entity_poly.pdbx_seq_one_letter_code
_entity_poly.pdbx_strand_id
1 'polypeptide(L)'
;MAKPVTPQDMFDLWQKMVNPGAYPLQSLMFPVLDAKELERKIAELETVEHWLKANLNMLQLSIKSLEYQRQMVKGGERIRAAMEEGQSGSEAPGGGEELPNPALWAWNMMSQVGNEAAEAMGRAVEAAEDAAGEAAREAAKPAPRKTKARRKKAGSDR
;
A
#
# COMPACT_ATOMS: atom_id res chain seq x y z
N MET A 1 -40.36 19.28 -9.41
CA MET A 1 -40.05 18.60 -8.14
C MET A 1 -39.43 17.26 -8.49
N ALA A 2 -38.13 17.06 -8.19
CA ALA A 2 -37.46 15.78 -8.43
C ALA A 2 -37.90 14.78 -7.35
N LYS A 3 -38.35 13.58 -7.75
CA LYS A 3 -38.71 12.52 -6.80
C LYS A 3 -37.47 12.11 -6.01
N PRO A 4 -37.56 11.92 -4.68
CA PRO A 4 -36.44 11.42 -3.90
C PRO A 4 -36.11 10.01 -4.37
N VAL A 5 -34.85 9.78 -4.72
CA VAL A 5 -34.34 8.45 -5.11
C VAL A 5 -34.38 7.57 -3.87
N THR A 6 -35.24 6.55 -3.89
CA THR A 6 -35.39 5.61 -2.78
C THR A 6 -34.35 4.49 -2.86
N PRO A 7 -34.01 3.83 -1.73
CA PRO A 7 -33.16 2.63 -1.76
C PRO A 7 -33.67 1.53 -2.68
N GLN A 8 -35.00 1.45 -2.86
CA GLN A 8 -35.67 0.55 -3.78
C GLN A 8 -35.39 0.94 -5.24
N ASP A 9 -35.44 2.23 -5.58
CA ASP A 9 -35.09 2.71 -6.93
C ASP A 9 -33.62 2.39 -7.28
N MET A 10 -32.73 2.46 -6.30
CA MET A 10 -31.32 2.11 -6.46
C MET A 10 -31.11 0.59 -6.65
N PHE A 11 -31.86 -0.23 -5.92
CA PHE A 11 -31.83 -1.69 -6.07
C PHE A 11 -32.41 -2.14 -7.40
N ASP A 12 -33.52 -1.53 -7.86
CA ASP A 12 -34.11 -1.80 -9.17
C ASP A 12 -33.18 -1.39 -10.32
N LEU A 13 -32.47 -0.28 -10.19
CA LEU A 13 -31.45 0.15 -11.14
C LEU A 13 -30.26 -0.84 -11.18
N TRP A 14 -29.82 -1.31 -10.00
CA TRP A 14 -28.78 -2.32 -9.88
C TRP A 14 -29.21 -3.66 -10.51
N GLN A 15 -30.42 -4.13 -10.23
CA GLN A 15 -30.95 -5.37 -10.82
C GLN A 15 -31.04 -5.29 -12.35
N LYS A 16 -31.43 -4.13 -12.90
CA LYS A 16 -31.45 -3.89 -14.34
C LYS A 16 -30.05 -3.89 -14.97
N MET A 17 -29.03 -3.42 -14.25
CA MET A 17 -27.65 -3.44 -14.74
C MET A 17 -26.98 -4.81 -14.62
N VAL A 18 -27.26 -5.56 -13.55
CA VAL A 18 -26.61 -6.86 -13.28
C VAL A 18 -27.31 -8.01 -14.01
N ASN A 19 -28.59 -7.86 -14.37
CA ASN A 19 -29.32 -8.86 -15.14
C ASN A 19 -30.02 -8.27 -16.38
N PRO A 20 -29.24 -7.86 -17.40
CA PRO A 20 -29.79 -7.32 -18.64
C PRO A 20 -30.60 -8.35 -19.43
N GLY A 21 -30.46 -9.65 -19.15
CA GLY A 21 -31.16 -10.75 -19.83
C GLY A 21 -32.59 -11.04 -19.34
N ALA A 22 -33.03 -10.43 -18.23
CA ALA A 22 -34.41 -10.58 -17.75
C ALA A 22 -35.44 -9.75 -18.55
N TYR A 23 -34.98 -8.86 -19.44
CA TYR A 23 -35.80 -8.19 -20.45
C TYR A 23 -35.46 -8.80 -21.82
N PRO A 24 -36.47 -9.13 -22.66
CA PRO A 24 -36.24 -9.86 -23.90
C PRO A 24 -35.44 -9.01 -24.89
N LEU A 25 -34.12 -9.19 -24.87
CA LEU A 25 -33.15 -8.72 -25.85
C LEU A 25 -33.30 -9.52 -27.16
N GLN A 26 -34.43 -9.36 -27.83
CA GLN A 26 -34.67 -9.88 -29.18
C GLN A 26 -33.92 -9.07 -30.27
N SER A 27 -32.97 -8.18 -29.93
CA SER A 27 -32.37 -7.27 -30.92
C SER A 27 -30.89 -6.90 -30.74
N LEU A 28 -30.11 -7.61 -29.92
CA LEU A 28 -28.64 -7.53 -29.96
C LEU A 28 -28.13 -8.95 -30.22
N MET A 29 -28.23 -9.49 -31.44
CA MET A 29 -27.16 -9.33 -32.44
C MET A 29 -25.83 -9.06 -31.74
N PHE A 30 -25.27 -10.10 -31.12
CA PHE A 30 -23.85 -10.15 -30.79
C PHE A 30 -23.09 -9.78 -32.07
N PRO A 31 -22.51 -8.57 -32.19
CA PRO A 31 -21.51 -8.36 -33.22
C PRO A 31 -20.39 -9.32 -32.82
N VAL A 32 -19.96 -10.17 -33.73
CA VAL A 32 -18.85 -11.08 -33.47
C VAL A 32 -17.64 -10.23 -33.07
N LEU A 33 -17.41 -10.09 -31.76
CA LEU A 33 -16.31 -9.33 -31.22
C LEU A 33 -15.04 -10.12 -31.56
N ASP A 34 -14.19 -9.53 -32.40
CA ASP A 34 -12.84 -10.02 -32.66
C ASP A 34 -12.15 -10.28 -31.30
N ALA A 35 -11.40 -11.38 -31.19
CA ALA A 35 -10.74 -11.79 -29.94
C ALA A 35 -9.90 -10.67 -29.34
N LYS A 36 -9.28 -9.84 -30.19
CA LYS A 36 -8.52 -8.65 -29.79
C LYS A 36 -9.36 -7.56 -29.13
N GLU A 37 -10.60 -7.37 -29.58
CA GLU A 37 -11.52 -6.41 -28.95
C GLU A 37 -12.02 -6.92 -27.60
N LEU A 38 -12.22 -8.24 -27.46
CA LEU A 38 -12.53 -8.87 -26.18
C LEU A 38 -11.38 -8.69 -25.18
N GLU A 39 -10.13 -8.95 -25.58
CA GLU A 39 -8.96 -8.73 -24.72
C GLU A 39 -8.84 -7.27 -24.26
N ARG A 40 -9.07 -6.32 -25.18
CA ARG A 40 -9.08 -4.89 -24.83
C ARG A 40 -10.19 -4.55 -23.83
N LYS A 41 -11.41 -5.06 -24.04
CA LYS A 41 -12.54 -4.84 -23.13
C LYS A 41 -12.27 -5.45 -21.76
N ILE A 42 -11.65 -6.63 -21.71
CA ILE A 42 -11.24 -7.27 -20.46
C ILE A 42 -10.25 -6.37 -19.72
N ALA A 43 -9.18 -5.90 -20.37
CA ALA A 43 -8.19 -5.02 -19.74
C ALA A 43 -8.79 -3.69 -19.25
N GLU A 44 -9.69 -3.08 -20.03
CA GLU A 44 -10.42 -1.87 -19.61
C GLU A 44 -11.29 -2.15 -18.37
N LEU A 45 -12.01 -3.28 -18.34
CA LEU A 45 -12.84 -3.68 -17.20
C LEU A 45 -12.01 -4.07 -15.97
N GLU A 46 -10.86 -4.72 -16.12
CA GLU A 46 -9.93 -5.01 -15.03
C GLU A 46 -9.41 -3.73 -14.39
N THR A 47 -9.12 -2.70 -15.20
CA THR A 47 -8.69 -1.40 -14.69
C THR A 47 -9.80 -0.74 -13.85
N VAL A 48 -11.04 -0.79 -14.35
CA VAL A 48 -12.21 -0.31 -13.60
C VAL A 48 -12.39 -1.11 -12.30
N GLU A 49 -12.23 -2.43 -12.35
CA GLU A 49 -12.29 -3.29 -11.17
C GLU A 49 -11.25 -2.90 -10.12
N HIS A 50 -9.99 -2.67 -10.54
CA HIS A 50 -8.93 -2.23 -9.64
C HIS A 50 -9.24 -0.89 -8.98
N TRP A 51 -9.79 0.07 -9.72
CA TRP A 51 -10.20 1.36 -9.16
C TRP A 51 -11.37 1.21 -8.18
N LEU A 52 -12.36 0.36 -8.48
CA LEU A 52 -13.47 0.08 -7.58
C LEU A 52 -13.00 -0.62 -6.29
N LYS A 53 -12.04 -1.55 -6.38
CA LYS A 53 -11.40 -2.16 -5.22
C LYS A 53 -10.66 -1.13 -4.36
N ALA A 54 -9.96 -0.18 -4.98
CA ALA A 54 -9.32 0.91 -4.25
C ALA A 54 -10.33 1.78 -3.50
N ASN A 55 -11.45 2.14 -4.13
CA ASN A 55 -12.55 2.87 -3.47
C ASN A 55 -13.15 2.08 -2.30
N LEU A 56 -13.38 0.78 -2.49
CA LEU A 56 -13.87 -0.09 -1.43
C LEU A 56 -12.92 -0.11 -0.24
N ASN A 57 -11.63 -0.29 -0.49
CA ASN A 57 -10.60 -0.30 0.56
C ASN A 57 -10.60 1.02 1.34
N MET A 58 -10.69 2.17 0.66
CA MET A 58 -10.74 3.48 1.30
C MET A 58 -12.00 3.66 2.18
N LEU A 59 -13.16 3.21 1.70
CA LEU A 59 -14.39 3.22 2.47
C LEU A 59 -14.28 2.33 3.71
N GLN A 60 -13.74 1.12 3.57
CA GLN A 60 -13.52 0.21 4.69
C GLN A 60 -12.56 0.79 5.74
N LEU A 61 -11.49 1.46 5.32
CA LEU A 61 -10.58 2.16 6.22
C LEU A 61 -11.28 3.32 6.95
N SER A 62 -12.10 4.09 6.23
CA SER A 62 -12.89 5.18 6.82
C SER A 62 -13.87 4.67 7.87
N ILE A 63 -14.56 3.57 7.58
CA ILE A 63 -15.48 2.92 8.53
C ILE A 63 -14.72 2.47 9.78
N LYS A 64 -13.61 1.75 9.63
CA LYS A 64 -12.80 1.29 10.78
C LYS A 64 -12.29 2.45 11.63
N SER A 65 -11.92 3.56 11.00
CA SER A 65 -11.52 4.79 11.70
C SER A 65 -12.68 5.38 12.52
N LEU A 66 -13.88 5.49 11.92
CA LEU A 66 -15.08 5.95 12.62
C LEU A 66 -15.49 5.00 13.75
N GLU A 67 -15.36 3.69 13.56
CA GLU A 67 -15.60 2.69 14.61
C GLU A 67 -14.63 2.83 15.78
N TYR A 68 -13.35 3.14 15.49
CA TYR A 68 -12.36 3.43 16.52
C TYR A 68 -12.68 4.73 17.26
N GLN A 69 -13.01 5.82 16.54
CA GLN A 69 -13.47 7.08 17.13
C GLN A 69 -14.69 6.88 18.03
N ARG A 70 -15.66 6.08 17.58
CA ARG A 70 -16.87 5.73 18.35
C ARG A 70 -16.52 4.99 19.64
N GLN A 71 -15.58 4.06 19.58
CA GLN A 71 -15.11 3.33 20.77
C GLN A 71 -14.38 4.26 21.74
N MET A 72 -13.57 5.18 21.25
CA MET A 72 -12.88 6.17 22.08
C MET A 72 -13.86 7.10 22.80
N VAL A 73 -14.89 7.61 22.11
CA VAL A 73 -15.93 8.45 22.73
C VAL A 73 -16.70 7.65 23.79
N LYS A 74 -17.15 6.44 23.48
CA LYS A 74 -17.84 5.58 24.45
C LYS A 74 -16.96 5.16 25.63
N GLY A 75 -15.66 4.97 25.40
CA GLY A 75 -14.67 4.69 26.44
C GLY A 75 -14.49 5.90 27.36
N GLY A 76 -14.39 7.10 26.79
CA GLY A 76 -14.34 8.36 27.52
C GLY A 76 -15.61 8.63 28.32
N GLU A 77 -16.79 8.34 27.77
CA GLU A 77 -18.07 8.41 28.49
C GLU A 77 -18.11 7.45 29.69
N ARG A 78 -17.55 6.24 29.57
CA ARG A 78 -17.43 5.29 30.71
C ARG A 78 -16.48 5.79 31.79
N ILE A 79 -15.33 6.37 31.40
CA ILE A 79 -14.38 6.94 32.35
C ILE A 79 -14.99 8.16 33.05
N ARG A 80 -15.69 9.02 32.30
CA ARG A 80 -16.41 10.17 32.84
C ARG A 80 -17.54 9.75 33.77
N ALA A 81 -18.31 8.71 33.42
CA ALA A 81 -19.33 8.14 34.29
C ALA A 81 -18.73 7.51 35.57
N ALA A 82 -17.59 6.82 35.47
CA ALA A 82 -16.86 6.30 36.63
C ALA A 82 -16.26 7.42 37.51
N MET A 83 -15.93 8.57 36.93
CA MET A 83 -15.45 9.76 37.64
C MET A 83 -16.61 10.56 38.27
N GLU A 84 -17.80 10.53 37.66
CA GLU A 84 -19.05 11.09 38.21
C GLU A 84 -19.60 10.21 39.34
N GLU A 85 -19.50 8.87 39.24
CA GLU A 85 -19.80 7.93 40.34
C GLU A 85 -18.70 7.90 41.42
N GLY A 86 -17.47 8.29 41.08
CA GLY A 86 -16.29 8.31 41.96
C GLY A 86 -16.00 9.66 42.61
N GLN A 87 -16.95 10.60 42.65
CA GLN A 87 -16.76 11.94 43.19
C GLN A 87 -16.72 11.96 44.74
N SER A 88 -15.69 11.30 45.28
CA SER A 88 -15.13 11.52 46.60
C SER A 88 -13.64 11.17 46.55
N GLY A 89 -12.81 12.11 46.06
CA GLY A 89 -11.36 12.10 46.34
C GLY A 89 -10.42 12.36 45.16
N SER A 90 -9.85 13.57 45.16
CA SER A 90 -8.56 14.04 44.61
C SER A 90 -8.27 14.07 43.10
N GLU A 91 -7.87 15.28 42.69
CA GLU A 91 -6.90 15.69 41.65
C GLU A 91 -7.03 15.15 40.23
N ALA A 92 -7.56 16.02 39.36
CA ALA A 92 -7.40 15.95 37.92
C ALA A 92 -6.00 16.44 37.50
N PRO A 93 -5.22 15.67 36.71
CA PRO A 93 -4.12 16.24 35.97
C PRO A 93 -4.70 16.99 34.77
N GLY A 94 -4.33 18.25 34.64
CA GLY A 94 -4.65 19.09 33.49
C GLY A 94 -3.99 18.57 32.21
N GLY A 95 -4.69 18.75 31.10
CA GLY A 95 -4.19 18.43 29.78
C GLY A 95 -5.36 18.37 28.82
N GLY A 96 -5.59 19.45 28.07
CA GLY A 96 -6.44 19.41 26.89
C GLY A 96 -5.76 18.54 25.84
N GLU A 97 -5.87 17.22 25.95
CA GLU A 97 -5.48 16.31 24.90
C GLU A 97 -6.63 16.24 23.90
N GLU A 98 -6.49 17.06 22.85
CA GLU A 98 -7.23 16.94 21.60
C GLU A 98 -7.35 15.46 21.23
N LEU A 99 -8.60 14.98 21.19
CA LEU A 99 -8.95 13.69 20.62
C LEU A 99 -8.15 13.50 19.32
N PRO A 100 -7.30 12.47 19.20
CA PRO A 100 -6.38 12.36 18.08
C PRO A 100 -7.16 12.34 16.76
N ASN A 101 -6.93 13.36 15.93
CA ASN A 101 -7.55 13.47 14.62
C ASN A 101 -7.09 12.27 13.77
N PRO A 102 -7.97 11.40 13.27
CA PRO A 102 -7.59 10.23 12.49
C PRO A 102 -6.90 10.58 11.17
N ALA A 103 -7.09 11.80 10.65
CA ALA A 103 -6.33 12.30 9.53
C ALA A 103 -4.84 12.44 9.86
N LEU A 104 -4.50 12.78 11.11
CA LEU A 104 -3.12 12.79 11.60
C LEU A 104 -2.57 11.36 11.72
N TRP A 105 -3.36 10.37 12.13
CA TRP A 105 -2.90 8.96 12.15
C TRP A 105 -2.61 8.42 10.75
N ALA A 106 -3.50 8.66 9.79
CA ALA A 106 -3.29 8.25 8.40
C ALA A 106 -2.07 8.94 7.77
N TRP A 107 -1.87 10.23 8.06
CA TRP A 107 -0.69 10.97 7.65
C TRP A 107 0.58 10.42 8.29
N ASN A 108 0.55 10.08 9.58
CA ASN A 108 1.70 9.54 10.31
C ASN A 108 2.06 8.11 9.87
N MET A 109 1.09 7.33 9.41
CA MET A 109 1.33 6.01 8.83
C MET A 109 1.99 6.13 7.44
N MET A 110 1.52 7.07 6.60
CA MET A 110 2.11 7.30 5.29
C MET A 110 3.51 7.92 5.39
N SER A 111 3.77 8.75 6.40
CA SER A 111 5.11 9.27 6.70
C SER A 111 6.06 8.19 7.21
N GLN A 112 5.58 7.22 8.01
CA GLN A 112 6.38 6.04 8.40
C GLN A 112 6.76 5.19 7.19
N VAL A 113 5.82 4.88 6.30
CA VAL A 113 6.10 4.11 5.08
C VAL A 113 7.06 4.89 4.15
N GLY A 114 6.90 6.22 4.05
CA GLY A 114 7.81 7.08 3.31
C GLY A 114 9.23 7.09 3.89
N ASN A 115 9.36 7.13 5.22
CA ASN A 115 10.65 7.10 5.90
C ASN A 115 11.31 5.72 5.80
N GLU A 116 10.57 4.62 5.94
CA GLU A 116 11.10 3.26 5.74
C GLU A 116 11.58 3.03 4.31
N ALA A 117 10.84 3.52 3.31
CA ALA A 117 11.26 3.45 1.91
C ALA A 117 12.51 4.29 1.64
N ALA A 118 12.61 5.48 2.25
CA ALA A 118 13.80 6.32 2.18
C ALA A 118 15.02 5.69 2.87
N GLU A 119 14.84 5.06 4.02
CA GLU A 119 15.90 4.33 4.73
C GLU A 119 16.34 3.05 3.99
N ALA A 120 15.40 2.34 3.36
CA ALA A 120 15.71 1.18 2.53
C ALA A 120 16.51 1.59 1.29
N MET A 121 16.17 2.74 0.67
CA MET A 121 16.93 3.30 -0.43
C MET A 121 18.31 3.81 0.02
N GLY A 122 18.40 4.46 1.18
CA GLY A 122 19.67 4.89 1.77
C GLY A 122 20.62 3.72 2.03
N ARG A 123 20.13 2.63 2.63
CA ARG A 123 20.91 1.40 2.84
C ARG A 123 21.34 0.73 1.53
N ALA A 124 20.51 0.79 0.49
CA ALA A 124 20.85 0.24 -0.82
C ALA A 124 21.96 1.07 -1.52
N VAL A 125 21.95 2.40 -1.34
CA VAL A 125 22.99 3.30 -1.87
C VAL A 125 24.31 3.11 -1.11
N GLU A 126 24.27 3.04 0.21
CA GLU A 126 25.46 2.81 1.05
C GLU A 126 26.12 1.44 0.74
N ALA A 127 25.31 0.38 0.58
CA ALA A 127 25.81 -0.93 0.18
C ALA A 127 26.42 -0.93 -1.24
N ALA A 128 25.92 -0.10 -2.16
CA ALA A 128 26.47 0.05 -3.49
C ALA A 128 27.78 0.85 -3.49
N GLU A 129 27.91 1.86 -2.64
CA GLU A 129 29.15 2.63 -2.44
C GLU A 129 30.25 1.78 -1.78
N ASP A 130 29.90 0.98 -0.79
CA ASP A 130 30.84 0.04 -0.14
C ASP A 130 31.33 -1.03 -1.13
N ALA A 131 30.43 -1.61 -1.94
CA ALA A 131 30.80 -2.58 -2.97
C ALA A 131 31.70 -1.95 -4.05
N ALA A 132 31.45 -0.70 -4.44
CA ALA A 132 32.30 0.04 -5.37
C ALA A 132 33.68 0.38 -4.76
N GLY A 133 33.72 0.73 -3.48
CA GLY A 133 34.95 1.00 -2.73
C GLY A 133 35.79 -0.25 -2.51
N GLU A 134 35.17 -1.40 -2.27
CA GLU A 134 35.84 -2.70 -2.12
C GLU A 134 36.43 -3.18 -3.45
N ALA A 135 35.68 -3.05 -4.56
CA ALA A 135 36.15 -3.34 -5.91
C ALA A 135 37.34 -2.44 -6.32
N ALA A 136 37.32 -1.15 -5.94
CA ALA A 136 38.43 -0.23 -6.20
C ALA A 136 39.68 -0.57 -5.37
N ARG A 137 39.52 -1.07 -4.13
CA ARG A 137 40.62 -1.53 -3.27
C ARG A 137 41.21 -2.86 -3.72
N GLU A 138 40.39 -3.74 -4.30
CA GLU A 138 40.84 -5.00 -4.88
C GLU A 138 41.67 -4.76 -6.16
N ALA A 139 41.25 -3.81 -7.01
CA ALA A 139 41.99 -3.39 -8.19
C ALA A 139 43.33 -2.68 -7.88
N ALA A 140 43.53 -2.18 -6.66
CA ALA A 140 44.72 -1.46 -6.23
C ALA A 140 45.82 -2.35 -5.59
N LYS A 141 45.62 -3.68 -5.43
CA LYS A 141 46.64 -4.58 -4.89
C LYS A 141 47.73 -4.87 -5.93
N PRO A 142 49.03 -4.67 -5.64
CA PRO A 142 50.10 -4.90 -6.61
C PRO A 142 50.36 -6.39 -6.85
N ALA A 143 50.51 -6.79 -8.11
CA ALA A 143 50.76 -8.17 -8.53
C ALA A 143 52.09 -8.73 -7.96
N PRO A 144 52.16 -10.03 -7.59
CA PRO A 144 53.38 -10.60 -7.03
C PRO A 144 54.47 -10.72 -8.11
N ARG A 145 55.64 -10.11 -7.86
CA ARG A 145 56.82 -10.19 -8.74
C ARG A 145 57.28 -11.66 -8.82
N LYS A 146 57.08 -12.30 -9.97
CA LYS A 146 57.59 -13.66 -10.27
C LYS A 146 59.12 -13.67 -10.19
N THR A 147 59.68 -14.36 -9.20
CA THR A 147 61.08 -14.75 -9.16
C THR A 147 61.36 -15.73 -10.30
N LYS A 148 62.18 -15.32 -11.27
CA LYS A 148 62.63 -16.19 -12.36
C LYS A 148 63.61 -17.24 -11.80
N ALA A 149 63.10 -18.41 -11.46
CA ALA A 149 63.91 -19.61 -11.27
C ALA A 149 64.59 -19.98 -12.61
N ARG A 150 65.90 -19.76 -12.67
CA ARG A 150 66.78 -20.12 -13.79
C ARG A 150 66.87 -21.64 -13.89
N ARG A 151 66.12 -22.24 -14.83
CA ARG A 151 66.17 -23.68 -15.12
C ARG A 151 66.82 -23.94 -16.48
N LYS A 152 68.03 -24.51 -16.39
CA LYS A 152 68.59 -25.60 -17.21
C LYS A 152 68.65 -25.39 -18.73
N LYS A 153 69.86 -25.10 -19.25
CA LYS A 153 70.24 -25.43 -20.62
C LYS A 153 71.12 -26.67 -20.57
N ALA A 154 70.56 -27.79 -21.02
CA ALA A 154 71.32 -28.96 -21.42
C ALA A 154 71.99 -28.68 -22.77
N GLY A 155 73.22 -29.17 -22.96
CA GLY A 155 73.88 -29.17 -24.25
C GLY A 155 75.33 -29.65 -24.15
N SER A 156 75.68 -30.59 -25.05
CA SER A 156 77.03 -31.09 -25.40
C SER A 156 77.75 -31.90 -24.32
N ASP A 157 78.49 -32.97 -24.59
CA ASP A 157 78.96 -33.62 -25.83
C ASP A 157 79.50 -35.00 -25.37
N ARG A 158 79.37 -36.03 -26.22
CA ARG A 158 80.17 -37.29 -26.26
C ARG A 158 80.26 -38.20 -25.03
#